data_AF-A0A7W7QW54-F1
#
_entry.id   AF-A0A7W7QW54-F1
#
_cell.length_a   1.000
_cell.length_b   1.000
_cell.length_c   1.000
_cell.angle_alpha   90.00
_cell.angle_beta   90.00
_cell.angle_gamma   90.00
#
_symmetry.space_group_name_H-M   'P 1'
#
loop_
_entity.id
_entity.type
_entity.pdbx_description
1 polymer ?
#
loop_
_entity_poly.entity_id
_entity_poly.type
_entity_poly.pdbx_seq_one_letter_code
_entity_poly.pdbx_strand_id
1 'polypeptide(L)'
;MPLFNSKKKQARQAAEAEAVQAREEAKAQDQRRRAREDAWRADRNKVLARFRDAEHAYNAARRTYDRYAPGPQKDRAGAALNTAADQLAAVEAELAALDQFADWSRNH
;
A
#
# COMPACT_ATOMS: atom_id res chain seq x y z
N MET A 1 -24.82 -59.90 3.79
CA MET A 1 -23.58 -59.10 3.78
C MET A 1 -23.78 -57.79 3.01
N PRO A 2 -24.00 -56.62 3.68
CA PRO A 2 -23.94 -55.31 3.00
C PRO A 2 -23.19 -54.18 3.75
N LEU A 3 -22.38 -54.49 4.78
CA LEU A 3 -21.73 -53.44 5.60
C LEU A 3 -20.52 -52.76 4.93
N PHE A 4 -19.93 -53.36 3.89
CA PHE A 4 -18.76 -52.81 3.20
C PHE A 4 -19.10 -51.67 2.22
N ASN A 5 -20.32 -51.65 1.66
CA ASN A 5 -20.72 -50.61 0.69
C ASN A 5 -21.07 -49.27 1.34
N SER A 6 -21.58 -49.26 2.59
CA SER A 6 -21.95 -48.02 3.28
C SER A 6 -20.72 -47.21 3.70
N LYS A 7 -19.68 -47.87 4.23
CA LYS A 7 -18.41 -47.21 4.63
C LYS A 7 -17.71 -46.56 3.44
N LYS A 8 -17.71 -47.21 2.27
CA LYS A 8 -17.11 -46.68 1.04
C LYS A 8 -17.89 -45.46 0.51
N LYS A 9 -19.22 -45.47 0.66
CA LYS A 9 -20.09 -44.32 0.30
C LYS A 9 -19.89 -43.13 1.26
N GLN A 10 -19.78 -43.38 2.57
CA GLN A 10 -19.47 -42.35 3.56
C GLN A 10 -18.09 -41.74 3.35
N ALA A 11 -17.07 -42.54 3.05
CA ALA A 11 -15.72 -42.04 2.78
C ALA A 11 -15.68 -41.12 1.53
N ARG A 12 -16.44 -41.44 0.48
CA ARG A 12 -16.59 -40.56 -0.69
C ARG A 12 -17.28 -39.25 -0.35
N GLN A 13 -18.37 -39.30 0.42
CA GLN A 13 -19.10 -38.09 0.84
C GLN A 13 -18.26 -37.18 1.75
N ALA A 14 -17.45 -37.76 2.64
CA ALA A 14 -16.52 -37.00 3.47
C ALA A 14 -15.44 -36.32 2.62
N ALA A 15 -14.83 -37.04 1.66
CA ALA A 15 -13.84 -36.46 0.75
C ALA A 15 -14.42 -35.37 -0.17
N GLU A 16 -15.67 -35.53 -0.63
CA GLU A 16 -16.38 -34.50 -1.39
C GLU A 16 -16.67 -33.27 -0.53
N ALA A 17 -17.07 -33.45 0.72
CA ALA A 17 -17.29 -32.36 1.67
C ALA A 17 -15.98 -31.61 1.99
N GLU A 18 -14.87 -32.32 2.23
CA GLU A 18 -13.54 -31.71 2.42
C GLU A 18 -13.08 -30.96 1.16
N ALA A 19 -13.30 -31.50 -0.04
CA ALA A 19 -12.95 -30.81 -1.29
C ALA A 19 -13.77 -29.53 -1.51
N VAL A 20 -15.05 -29.53 -1.11
CA VAL A 20 -15.90 -28.33 -1.14
C VAL A 20 -15.43 -27.32 -0.09
N GLN A 21 -15.12 -27.76 1.13
CA GLN A 21 -14.59 -26.90 2.18
C GLN A 21 -13.26 -26.25 1.77
N ALA A 22 -12.31 -27.02 1.23
CA ALA A 22 -11.03 -26.50 0.75
C ALA A 22 -11.20 -25.47 -0.39
N ARG A 23 -12.20 -25.64 -1.26
CA ARG A 23 -12.53 -24.65 -2.30
C ARG A 23 -13.11 -23.36 -1.72
N GLU A 24 -13.99 -23.45 -0.74
CA GLU A 24 -14.55 -22.28 -0.06
C GLU A 24 -13.48 -21.54 0.76
N GLU A 25 -12.57 -22.27 1.43
CA GLU A 25 -11.42 -21.70 2.12
C GLU A 25 -10.46 -21.00 1.15
N ALA A 26 -10.16 -21.62 -0.01
CA ALA A 26 -9.33 -21.00 -1.04
C ALA A 26 -9.96 -19.70 -1.59
N LYS A 27 -11.29 -19.68 -1.80
CA LYS A 27 -12.00 -18.44 -2.17
C LYS A 27 -11.94 -17.39 -1.07
N ALA A 28 -12.13 -17.78 0.18
CA ALA A 28 -12.04 -16.87 1.32
C ALA A 28 -10.62 -16.29 1.48
N GLN A 29 -9.60 -17.11 1.20
CA GLN A 29 -8.20 -16.67 1.20
C GLN A 29 -7.91 -15.70 0.05
N ASP A 30 -8.42 -15.96 -1.15
CA ASP A 30 -8.30 -15.03 -2.29
C ASP A 30 -9.00 -13.69 -2.00
N GLN A 31 -10.20 -13.72 -1.41
CA GLN A 31 -10.90 -12.51 -0.98
C GLN A 31 -10.10 -11.71 0.06
N ARG A 32 -9.51 -12.39 1.05
CA ARG A 32 -8.63 -11.75 2.05
C ARG A 32 -7.39 -11.13 1.40
N ARG A 33 -6.80 -11.78 0.39
CA ARG A 33 -5.66 -11.24 -0.37
C ARG A 33 -6.07 -9.96 -1.10
N ARG A 34 -7.17 -9.98 -1.84
CA ARG A 34 -7.70 -8.80 -2.54
C ARG A 34 -8.01 -7.64 -1.60
N ALA A 35 -8.66 -7.92 -0.47
CA ALA A 35 -8.96 -6.89 0.53
C ALA A 35 -7.69 -6.23 1.09
N ARG A 36 -6.61 -7.00 1.30
CA ARG A 36 -5.30 -6.46 1.71
C ARG A 36 -4.66 -5.62 0.61
N GLU A 37 -4.70 -6.08 -0.64
CA GLU A 37 -4.18 -5.32 -1.79
C GLU A 37 -4.93 -3.99 -1.96
N ASP A 38 -6.26 -4.00 -1.83
CA ASP A 38 -7.08 -2.78 -1.94
C ASP A 38 -6.84 -1.81 -0.78
N ALA A 39 -6.67 -2.32 0.44
CA ALA A 39 -6.28 -1.49 1.59
C ALA A 39 -4.90 -0.85 1.38
N TRP A 40 -3.92 -1.63 0.91
CA TRP A 40 -2.59 -1.11 0.58
C TRP A 40 -2.65 -0.04 -0.52
N ARG A 41 -3.42 -0.28 -1.60
CA ARG A 41 -3.62 0.71 -2.66
C ARG A 41 -4.23 2.00 -2.13
N ALA A 42 -5.21 1.90 -1.24
CA ALA A 42 -5.83 3.06 -0.63
C ALA A 42 -4.82 3.87 0.19
N ASP A 43 -3.98 3.21 0.99
CA ASP A 43 -2.95 3.89 1.79
C ASP A 43 -1.85 4.50 0.91
N ARG A 44 -1.40 3.79 -0.12
CA ARG A 44 -0.47 4.33 -1.13
C ARG A 44 -1.02 5.57 -1.81
N ASN A 45 -2.30 5.56 -2.19
CA ASN A 45 -2.94 6.71 -2.83
C ASN A 45 -3.04 7.92 -1.89
N LYS A 46 -3.23 7.72 -0.58
CA LYS A 46 -3.20 8.81 0.41
C LYS A 46 -1.80 9.43 0.50
N VAL A 47 -0.75 8.61 0.53
CA VAL A 47 0.64 9.10 0.57
C VAL A 47 1.01 9.80 -0.75
N LEU A 48 0.58 9.27 -1.89
CA LEU A 48 0.76 9.94 -3.19
C LEU A 48 0.08 11.31 -3.26
N ALA A 49 -1.10 11.46 -2.67
CA ALA A 49 -1.75 12.77 -2.58
C ALA A 49 -0.92 13.76 -1.75
N ARG A 50 -0.45 13.34 -0.57
CA ARG A 50 0.46 14.14 0.28
C ARG A 50 1.77 14.50 -0.44
N PHE A 51 2.30 13.58 -1.24
CA PHE A 51 3.52 13.79 -2.02
C PHE A 51 3.32 14.91 -3.04
N ARG A 52 2.21 14.87 -3.79
CA ARG A 52 1.87 15.93 -4.75
C ARG A 52 1.68 17.28 -4.07
N ASP A 53 1.03 17.31 -2.91
CA ASP A 53 0.85 18.54 -2.13
C ASP A 53 2.21 19.11 -1.66
N ALA A 54 3.10 18.26 -1.17
CA ALA A 54 4.45 18.64 -0.76
C ALA A 54 5.29 19.13 -1.97
N GLU A 55 5.17 18.48 -3.13
CA GLU A 55 5.84 18.89 -4.37
C GLU A 55 5.34 20.26 -4.83
N HIS A 56 4.03 20.51 -4.75
CA HIS A 56 3.46 21.82 -5.04
C HIS A 56 3.97 22.90 -4.07
N ALA A 57 4.05 22.59 -2.76
CA ALA A 57 4.58 23.50 -1.75
C ALA A 57 6.06 23.82 -1.98
N TYR A 58 6.88 22.81 -2.28
CA TYR A 58 8.29 22.97 -2.63
C TYR A 58 8.46 23.85 -3.86
N ASN A 59 7.71 23.60 -4.93
CA ASN A 59 7.76 24.40 -6.15
C ASN A 59 7.32 25.85 -5.92
N ALA A 60 6.31 26.08 -5.08
CA ALA A 60 5.88 27.43 -4.70
C ALA A 60 6.95 28.17 -3.88
N ALA A 61 7.58 27.48 -2.91
CA ALA A 61 8.67 28.01 -2.11
C ALA A 61 9.90 28.34 -2.98
N ARG A 62 10.23 27.48 -3.94
CA ARG A 62 11.34 27.69 -4.88
C ARG A 62 11.14 28.92 -5.74
N ARG A 63 9.95 29.09 -6.33
CA ARG A 63 9.60 30.31 -7.08
C ARG A 63 9.69 31.58 -6.24
N THR A 64 9.39 31.47 -4.95
CA THR A 64 9.46 32.59 -4.01
C THR A 64 10.91 32.93 -3.70
N TYR A 65 11.76 31.93 -3.46
CA TYR A 65 13.20 32.09 -3.28
C TYR A 65 13.87 32.73 -4.51
N ASP A 66 13.52 32.27 -5.72
CA ASP A 66 14.08 32.78 -6.98
C ASP A 66 13.65 34.23 -7.27
N ARG A 67 12.47 34.66 -6.78
CA ARG A 67 11.95 36.02 -6.96
C ARG A 67 12.73 37.06 -6.14
N TYR A 68 13.27 36.70 -4.99
CA TYR A 68 13.94 37.65 -4.10
C TYR A 68 15.40 37.87 -4.52
N ALA A 69 15.80 39.14 -4.56
CA ALA A 69 17.20 39.52 -4.64
C ALA A 69 17.97 39.09 -3.37
N PRO A 70 19.30 38.90 -3.43
CA PRO A 70 20.11 38.59 -2.26
C PRO A 70 19.84 39.56 -1.11
N GLY A 71 19.57 39.03 0.07
CA GLY A 71 19.20 39.82 1.24
C GLY A 71 18.27 39.05 2.18
N PRO A 72 17.82 39.69 3.26
CA PRO A 72 17.10 39.00 4.35
C PRO A 72 15.76 38.38 3.92
N GLN A 73 15.11 38.89 2.88
CA GLN A 73 13.91 38.27 2.31
C GLN A 73 14.24 36.95 1.60
N LYS A 74 15.37 36.87 0.90
CA LYS A 74 15.83 35.64 0.24
C LYS A 74 16.27 34.59 1.24
N ASP A 75 16.90 34.99 2.34
CA ASP A 75 17.30 34.06 3.40
C ASP A 75 16.08 33.42 4.08
N ARG A 76 15.03 34.20 4.37
CA ARG A 76 13.76 33.67 4.90
C ARG A 76 13.07 32.74 3.90
N ALA A 77 13.06 33.11 2.62
CA ALA A 77 12.53 32.25 1.57
C ALA A 77 13.34 30.96 1.42
N GLY A 78 14.66 31.03 1.62
CA GLY A 78 15.56 29.87 1.61
C GLY A 78 15.27 28.92 2.78
N ALA A 79 15.04 29.44 3.98
CA ALA A 79 14.61 28.65 5.12
C ALA A 79 13.27 27.93 4.85
N ALA A 80 12.29 28.65 4.28
CA ALA A 80 11.00 28.04 3.90
C ALA A 80 11.15 26.97 2.80
N LEU A 81 12.06 27.19 1.83
CA LEU A 81 12.38 26.22 0.79
C LEU A 81 13.01 24.95 1.39
N ASN A 82 13.94 25.08 2.33
CA ASN A 82 14.54 23.93 3.01
C ASN A 82 13.48 23.13 3.78
N THR A 83 12.61 23.79 4.54
CA THR A 83 11.51 23.10 5.24
C THR A 83 10.59 22.36 4.27
N ALA A 84 10.25 22.95 3.12
CA ALA A 84 9.44 22.30 2.10
C ALA A 84 10.17 21.12 1.44
N ALA A 85 11.50 21.22 1.25
CA ALA A 85 12.32 20.13 0.74
C ALA A 85 12.37 18.96 1.72
N ASP A 86 12.53 19.23 3.01
CA ASP A 86 12.54 18.21 4.06
C ASP A 86 11.18 17.49 4.14
N GLN A 87 10.07 18.23 3.99
CA GLN A 87 8.73 17.66 3.94
C GLN A 87 8.54 16.77 2.70
N LEU A 88 9.01 17.20 1.53
CA LEU A 88 8.93 16.40 0.31
C LEU A 88 9.74 15.10 0.46
N ALA A 89 10.96 15.19 0.96
CA ALA A 89 11.83 14.03 1.21
C ALA A 89 11.21 13.05 2.22
N ALA A 90 10.56 13.54 3.27
CA ALA A 90 9.88 12.70 4.25
C ALA A 90 8.73 11.90 3.62
N VAL A 91 7.89 12.55 2.79
CA VAL A 91 6.78 11.86 2.12
C VAL A 91 7.27 10.91 1.03
N GLU A 92 8.37 11.24 0.35
CA GLU A 92 9.03 10.34 -0.60
C GLU A 92 9.55 9.07 0.09
N ALA A 93 10.13 9.20 1.28
CA ALA A 93 10.56 8.06 2.08
C ALA A 93 9.36 7.20 2.56
N GLU A 94 8.25 7.82 2.98
CA GLU A 94 7.00 7.11 3.30
C GLU A 94 6.49 6.29 2.10
N LEU A 95 6.52 6.88 0.88
CA LEU A 95 6.08 6.21 -0.33
C LEU A 95 6.98 5.03 -0.71
N ALA A 96 8.31 5.22 -0.61
CA ALA A 96 9.27 4.17 -0.87
C ALA A 96 9.12 2.99 0.12
N ALA A 97 8.85 3.27 1.39
CA ALA A 97 8.60 2.23 2.40
C ALA A 97 7.34 1.42 2.09
N LEU A 98 6.27 2.08 1.62
CA LEU A 98 5.04 1.39 1.20
C LEU A 98 5.23 0.51 -0.04
N ASP A 99 6.05 0.95 -0.99
CA ASP A 99 6.36 0.17 -2.19
C ASP A 99 7.25 -1.05 -1.84
N GLN A 100 8.24 -0.89 -0.95
CA GLN A 100 9.03 -2.01 -0.43
C GLN A 100 8.19 -3.04 0.33
N PHE A 101 7.25 -2.60 1.16
CA PHE A 101 6.32 -3.49 1.85
C PHE A 101 5.42 -4.26 0.88
N ALA A 102 4.99 -3.62 -0.21
CA ALA A 102 4.17 -4.25 -1.25
C ALA A 102 4.91 -5.37 -1.99
N ASP A 103 6.19 -5.16 -2.26
CA ASP A 103 7.03 -6.14 -2.94
C ASP A 103 7.43 -7.29 -2.00
N TRP A 104 7.70 -6.99 -0.72
CA TRP A 104 7.94 -8.04 0.27
C TRP A 104 6.71 -8.94 0.46
N SER A 105 5.53 -8.35 0.65
CA SER A 105 4.26 -9.07 0.86
C SER A 105 3.74 -9.82 -0.36
N ARG A 106 4.24 -9.53 -1.57
CA ARG A 106 3.96 -10.33 -2.78
C ARG A 106 4.89 -11.55 -2.92
N ASN A 107 6.07 -11.51 -2.33
CA ASN A 107 7.09 -12.54 -2.45
C ASN A 107 7.13 -13.54 -1.28
N HIS A 108 6.36 -13.30 -0.21
CA HIS A 108 6.26 -14.13 1.01
C HIS A 108 4.79 -14.40 1.37
#